data_AF-A0A6P8X4R8-F1
#
_entry.id   AF-A0A6P8X4R8-F1
#
_cell.length_a   1.000
_cell.length_b   1.000
_cell.length_c   1.000
_cell.angle_alpha   90.00
_cell.angle_beta   90.00
_cell.angle_gamma   90.00
#
_symmetry.space_group_name_H-M   'P 1'
#
loop_
_entity.id
_entity.type
_entity.pdbx_description
1 polymer ?
#
loop_
_entity_poly.entity_id
_entity_poly.type
_entity_poly.pdbx_seq_one_letter_code
_entity_poly.pdbx_strand_id
1 'polypeptide(L)'
;MEIQQEKLKSKYCWAGKTATAIRPIKSGQENSATGGDCICARKRGLISCVCCQKSFMGRIASRCPQHPEVAYLMDSRNCAFCGAAAKYLQIDEV
;
A
#
# COMPACT_ATOMS: atom_id res chain seq x y z
N MET A 1 -45.98 14.95 35.21
CA MET A 1 -45.20 13.72 34.94
C MET A 1 -44.24 14.05 33.82
N GLU A 2 -43.10 14.65 34.17
CA GLU A 2 -42.08 15.06 33.20
C GLU A 2 -40.92 14.09 33.29
N ILE A 3 -40.72 13.37 32.19
CA ILE A 3 -39.75 12.30 32.04
C ILE A 3 -38.39 12.96 31.84
N GLN A 4 -37.54 12.86 32.85
CA GLN A 4 -36.13 13.24 32.77
C GLN A 4 -35.39 12.32 31.78
N GLN A 5 -34.90 12.87 30.68
CA GLN A 5 -33.91 12.20 29.83
C GLN A 5 -32.84 13.19 29.41
N GLU A 6 -31.74 13.30 30.18
CA GLU A 6 -30.50 13.89 29.64
C GLU A 6 -29.28 13.57 30.52
N LYS A 7 -28.87 12.30 30.60
CA LYS A 7 -27.54 11.92 31.11
C LYS A 7 -26.98 10.68 30.39
N LEU A 8 -26.74 10.77 29.09
CA LEU A 8 -25.64 10.00 28.48
C LEU A 8 -24.42 10.91 28.34
N LYS A 9 -23.64 10.93 29.43
CA LYS A 9 -22.26 11.43 29.45
C LYS A 9 -21.48 10.67 28.39
N SER A 10 -21.30 11.31 27.25
CA SER A 10 -20.50 10.85 26.12
C SER A 10 -19.04 10.73 26.57
N LYS A 11 -18.65 9.49 26.87
CA LYS A 11 -17.33 9.05 27.35
C LYS A 11 -16.32 9.00 26.20
N TYR A 12 -16.06 10.13 25.55
CA TYR A 12 -14.91 10.22 24.66
C TYR A 12 -13.85 11.11 25.32
N CYS A 13 -12.86 10.47 25.92
CA CYS A 13 -11.66 11.09 26.46
C CYS A 13 -10.76 11.53 25.31
N TRP A 14 -10.93 12.76 24.82
CA TRP A 14 -9.96 13.40 23.90
C TRP A 14 -9.02 14.37 24.62
N ALA A 15 -9.06 14.44 25.95
CA ALA A 15 -8.16 15.24 26.75
C ALA A 15 -6.96 14.41 27.24
N GLY A 16 -5.96 14.26 26.38
CA GLY A 16 -4.69 13.60 26.70
C GLY A 16 -3.52 14.32 26.04
N LYS A 17 -3.08 15.42 26.67
CA LYS A 17 -1.90 16.19 26.28
C LYS A 17 -0.63 15.39 26.60
N THR A 18 -0.01 14.79 25.59
CA THR A 18 1.46 14.71 25.49
C THR A 18 1.83 14.87 24.01
N ALA A 19 2.31 16.07 23.66
CA ALA A 19 2.90 16.32 22.36
C ALA A 19 4.24 15.58 22.28
N THR A 20 4.19 14.26 22.07
CA THR A 20 5.35 13.53 21.58
C THR A 20 5.56 14.05 20.17
N ALA A 21 6.66 14.76 19.94
CA ALA A 21 7.05 15.26 18.64
C ALA A 21 6.94 14.12 17.62
N ILE A 22 5.89 14.16 16.79
CA ILE A 22 5.78 13.29 15.64
C ILE A 22 6.94 13.73 14.75
N ARG A 23 8.04 12.97 14.79
CA ARG A 23 9.17 13.17 13.87
C ARG A 23 8.56 13.09 12.47
N PRO A 24 8.80 14.07 11.58
CA PRO A 24 8.29 14.00 10.23
C PRO A 24 8.79 12.70 9.61
N ILE A 25 7.87 11.84 9.20
CA ILE A 25 8.17 10.65 8.42
C ILE A 25 8.73 11.19 7.11
N LYS A 26 10.07 11.16 6.97
CA LYS A 26 10.73 11.39 5.69
C LYS A 26 10.23 10.29 4.77
N SER A 27 9.24 10.60 3.94
CA SER A 27 8.88 9.79 2.78
C SER A 27 10.13 9.66 1.92
N GLY A 28 10.83 8.53 2.02
CA GLY A 28 11.93 8.19 1.13
C GLY A 28 11.42 8.08 -0.33
N GLN A 29 12.18 8.38 -1.37
CA GLN A 29 13.61 8.65 -1.50
C GLN A 29 13.80 9.55 -2.74
N GLU A 30 14.68 10.55 -2.63
CA GLU A 30 15.40 11.14 -3.77
C GLU A 30 16.75 10.41 -3.86
N ASN A 31 16.82 9.31 -4.61
CA ASN A 31 18.08 8.63 -4.90
C ASN A 31 18.40 8.78 -6.38
N SER A 32 19.25 9.74 -6.67
CA SER A 32 20.04 9.84 -7.90
C SER A 32 20.99 8.63 -7.98
N ALA A 33 20.52 7.55 -8.59
CA ALA A 33 21.31 6.36 -8.85
C ALA A 33 22.34 6.65 -9.95
N THR A 34 23.61 6.73 -9.58
CA THR A 34 24.72 6.48 -10.49
C THR A 34 24.85 4.96 -10.68
N GLY A 35 24.51 4.47 -11.87
CA GLY A 35 25.08 3.24 -12.45
C GLY A 35 24.56 1.87 -12.00
N GLY A 36 23.24 1.69 -11.81
CA GLY A 36 22.66 0.34 -11.69
C GLY A 36 21.17 0.32 -12.01
N ASP A 37 20.67 -0.78 -12.57
CA ASP A 37 19.30 -0.93 -13.07
C ASP A 37 18.25 -0.85 -11.95
N CYS A 38 17.84 0.37 -11.63
CA CYS A 38 16.76 0.62 -10.67
C CYS A 38 15.42 0.25 -11.29
N ILE A 39 14.70 -0.70 -10.68
CA ILE A 39 13.34 -1.07 -11.12
C ILE A 39 12.23 -0.39 -10.28
N CYS A 40 12.59 0.55 -9.41
CA CYS A 40 11.65 1.25 -8.52
C CYS A 40 10.64 2.12 -9.29
N ALA A 41 11.10 2.82 -10.32
CA ALA A 41 10.30 3.72 -11.15
C ALA A 41 9.56 2.99 -12.30
N ARG A 42 9.24 1.70 -12.11
CA ARG A 42 8.48 0.91 -13.09
C ARG A 42 7.04 1.39 -13.25
N LYS A 43 6.57 1.42 -14.51
CA LYS A 43 5.20 1.80 -14.86
C LYS A 43 4.18 0.82 -14.25
N ARG A 44 2.96 1.30 -14.02
CA ARG A 44 1.81 0.46 -13.68
C ARG A 44 1.24 -0.10 -14.97
N GLY A 45 0.90 -1.39 -14.97
CA GLY A 45 0.36 -2.08 -16.13
C GLY A 45 -0.96 -2.76 -15.79
N LEU A 46 -1.61 -3.30 -16.82
CA LEU A 46 -2.73 -4.20 -16.64
C LEU A 46 -2.16 -5.57 -16.30
N ILE A 47 -2.61 -6.15 -15.18
CA ILE A 47 -2.20 -7.49 -14.77
C ILE A 47 -3.37 -8.43 -15.02
N SER A 48 -3.14 -9.47 -15.81
CA SER A 48 -4.10 -10.54 -16.09
C SER A 48 -3.74 -11.79 -15.28
N CYS A 49 -4.75 -12.42 -14.66
CA CYS A 49 -4.55 -13.67 -13.92
C CYS A 49 -4.95 -14.86 -14.79
N VAL A 50 -4.03 -15.82 -14.97
CA VAL A 50 -4.29 -17.04 -15.76
C VAL A 50 -5.33 -17.95 -15.10
N CYS A 51 -5.42 -17.95 -13.76
CA CYS A 51 -6.33 -18.82 -13.03
C CYS A 51 -7.80 -18.38 -13.08
N CYS A 52 -8.07 -17.08 -12.89
CA CYS A 52 -9.44 -16.55 -12.83
C CYS A 52 -9.83 -15.68 -14.03
N GLN A 53 -8.89 -15.44 -14.96
CA GLN A 53 -9.07 -14.66 -16.18
C GLN A 53 -9.52 -13.21 -15.95
N LYS A 54 -9.42 -12.74 -14.70
CA LYS A 54 -9.69 -11.35 -14.34
C LYS A 54 -8.42 -10.55 -14.48
N SER A 55 -8.57 -9.34 -15.01
CA SER A 55 -7.51 -8.35 -15.10
C SER A 55 -7.75 -7.21 -14.11
N PHE A 56 -6.67 -6.62 -13.62
CA PHE A 56 -6.71 -5.47 -12.73
C PHE A 56 -5.49 -4.57 -12.94
N MET A 57 -5.62 -3.29 -12.59
CA MET A 57 -4.51 -2.34 -12.70
C MET A 57 -3.58 -2.45 -11.50
N GLY A 58 -2.28 -2.59 -11.75
CA GLY A 58 -1.31 -2.71 -10.67
C GLY A 58 0.12 -2.90 -11.12
N ARG A 59 0.94 -3.40 -10.19
CA ARG A 59 2.32 -3.84 -10.45
C ARG A 59 2.55 -5.15 -9.72
N ILE A 60 3.24 -6.09 -10.36
CA ILE A 60 3.64 -7.33 -9.70
C ILE A 60 4.80 -7.02 -8.75
N ALA A 61 4.72 -7.44 -7.49
CA ALA A 61 5.78 -7.20 -6.52
C ALA A 61 7.13 -7.80 -6.99
N SER A 62 8.15 -6.95 -7.14
CA SER A 62 9.51 -7.36 -7.48
C SER A 62 10.48 -6.62 -6.59
N ARG A 63 11.50 -7.32 -6.10
CA ARG A 63 12.54 -6.72 -5.26
C ARG A 63 13.53 -5.98 -6.14
N CYS A 64 13.75 -4.71 -5.84
CA CYS A 64 14.79 -3.93 -6.51
C CYS A 64 16.16 -4.32 -5.94
N PRO A 65 17.18 -4.60 -6.78
CA PRO A 65 18.51 -4.93 -6.29
C PRO A 65 19.18 -3.73 -5.58
N GLN A 66 18.88 -2.50 -6.01
CA GLN A 66 19.42 -1.29 -5.39
C GLN A 66 18.69 -0.88 -4.11
N HIS A 67 17.40 -1.20 -4.02
CA HIS A 67 16.55 -0.79 -2.90
C HIS A 67 15.78 -2.00 -2.35
N PRO A 68 16.46 -2.93 -1.66
CA PRO A 68 15.83 -4.14 -1.13
C PRO A 68 14.85 -3.86 0.01
N GLU A 69 15.00 -2.74 0.71
CA GLU A 69 14.14 -2.32 1.81
C GLU A 69 12.86 -1.60 1.34
N VAL A 70 12.78 -1.21 0.07
CA VAL A 70 11.65 -0.45 -0.46
C VAL A 70 10.60 -1.43 -0.99
N ALA A 71 9.54 -1.58 -0.22
CA ALA A 71 8.33 -2.26 -0.65
C ALA A 71 7.24 -1.23 -0.94
N TYR A 72 6.64 -1.30 -2.13
CA TYR A 72 5.48 -0.46 -2.44
C TYR A 72 4.20 -1.09 -1.92
N LEU A 73 3.40 -0.30 -1.21
CA LEU A 73 2.15 -0.75 -0.58
C LEU A 73 1.17 -1.41 -1.56
N MET A 74 1.14 -0.95 -2.81
CA MET A 74 0.17 -1.39 -3.83
C MET A 74 0.71 -2.45 -4.78
N ASP A 75 1.84 -3.09 -4.46
CA ASP A 75 2.39 -4.13 -5.29
C ASP A 75 1.69 -5.48 -5.02
N SER A 76 1.15 -6.07 -6.08
CA SER A 76 0.38 -7.31 -6.02
C SER A 76 1.31 -8.51 -5.93
N ARG A 77 1.24 -9.24 -4.82
CA ARG A 77 1.92 -10.55 -4.64
C ARG A 77 1.02 -11.73 -5.03
N ASN A 78 -0.28 -11.49 -5.01
CA ASN A 78 -1.32 -12.45 -5.29
C ASN A 78 -2.42 -11.78 -6.12
N CYS A 79 -3.20 -12.57 -6.85
CA CYS A 79 -4.39 -12.08 -7.51
C CYS A 79 -5.39 -11.56 -6.47
N ALA A 80 -5.92 -10.35 -6.69
CA ALA A 80 -6.90 -9.74 -5.79
C ALA A 80 -8.25 -10.48 -5.73
N PHE A 81 -8.53 -11.34 -6.72
CA PHE A 81 -9.81 -12.04 -6.82
C PHE A 81 -9.76 -13.49 -6.31
N CYS A 82 -8.73 -14.24 -6.72
CA CYS A 82 -8.64 -15.68 -6.43
C CYS A 82 -7.47 -16.03 -5.50
N GLY A 83 -6.63 -15.07 -5.11
CA GLY A 83 -5.46 -15.33 -4.26
C GLY A 83 -4.32 -16.09 -4.93
N ALA A 84 -4.42 -16.41 -6.23
CA ALA A 84 -3.35 -17.09 -6.97
C ALA A 84 -2.01 -16.34 -6.84
N ALA A 85 -0.92 -17.10 -6.73
CA ALA A 85 0.42 -16.52 -6.58
C ALA A 85 0.84 -15.70 -7.81
N ALA A 86 1.73 -14.72 -7.61
CA ALA A 86 2.32 -13.88 -8.66
C ALA A 86 2.84 -14.63 -9.90
N LYS A 87 3.19 -15.92 -9.78
CA LYS A 87 3.60 -16.78 -10.91
C LYS A 87 2.53 -16.93 -12.00
N TYR A 88 1.25 -16.78 -11.63
CA TYR A 88 0.11 -16.88 -12.53
C TYR A 88 -0.44 -15.51 -12.94
N LEU A 89 0.29 -14.43 -12.62
CA LEU A 89 -0.05 -13.07 -13.00
C LEU A 89 0.86 -12.66 -14.16
N GLN A 90 0.28 -12.20 -15.26
CA GLN A 90 0.98 -11.69 -16.43
C GLN A 90 0.74 -10.18 -16.55
N ILE A 91 1.77 -9.43 -16.96
CA ILE A 91 1.65 -7.99 -17.20
C ILE A 91 1.43 -7.81 -18.69
N ASP A 92 0.31 -7.21 -19.05
CA ASP A 92 0.04 -6.71 -20.39
C ASP A 92 0.49 -5.24 -20.40
N GLU A 93 1.67 -4.99 -20.96
CA GLU A 93 2.15 -3.63 -21.21
C GLU A 93 1.36 -3.05 -22.40
N VAL A 94 0.66 -1.94 -22.15
CA VAL A 94 -0.06 -1.16 -23.17
C VAL A 94 0.78 0.05 -23.55
#